data_AF-A0AA44WA28-F1
#
_entry.id   AF-A0AA44WA28-F1
#
_cell.length_a   1.000
_cell.length_b   1.000
_cell.length_c   1.000
_cell.angle_alpha   90.00
_cell.angle_beta   90.00
_cell.angle_gamma   90.00
#
_symmetry.space_group_name_H-M   'P 1'
#
loop_
_entity.id
_entity.type
_entity.pdbx_description
1 polymer ?
#
loop_
_entity_poly.entity_id
_entity_poly.type
_entity_poly.pdbx_seq_one_letter_code
_entity_poly.pdbx_strand_id
1 'polypeptide(L)'
;MRKHFVRLERCNYIRNGSDPSHGFTGYLDTSQARYDWALNRLRSADTLEAARALVDAEASVRVAVLNMASPLHPGGGFLNGASSQEESLCMRTTLLPSLKDEYYRLPELGAIYTPDVMVFRDANGGDEVLEKRNRWFVDCITAAMLRNPEVERDDEKGWGRYVNAKDRELAVSKMRMVMRICQDKGVKKIVLGAWGCGAYGNPVGEVAAAWRKVLLPRTDSKGRRAVEMWNGIEECVFAIKDLGMADAFAAAFGDGLEREAVDEANKDDEDDDEDDEDDETAELGAKVVELRARIRNANPAIGRALQPVLAGLIVQLPEGHPERSSV
;
A
#
# COMPACT_ATOMS: atom_id res chain seq x y z
N MET A 1 30.56 13.37 -28.20
CA MET A 1 30.96 12.89 -26.85
C MET A 1 30.69 13.92 -25.72
N ARG A 2 29.58 14.69 -25.75
CA ARG A 2 29.15 15.64 -24.69
C ARG A 2 27.64 15.98 -24.80
N LYS A 3 26.72 15.01 -24.73
CA LYS A 3 25.27 15.32 -24.86
C LYS A 3 24.33 14.74 -23.81
N HIS A 4 24.77 13.95 -22.84
CA HIS A 4 23.85 13.24 -21.93
C HIS A 4 24.20 13.42 -20.45
N PHE A 5 24.38 14.67 -20.01
CA PHE A 5 24.43 14.99 -18.58
C PHE A 5 23.20 15.83 -18.25
N VAL A 6 22.22 15.24 -17.56
CA VAL A 6 21.12 15.98 -16.95
C VAL A 6 21.50 16.25 -15.50
N ARG A 7 21.63 17.54 -15.16
CA ARG A 7 21.82 17.99 -13.79
C ARG A 7 20.49 17.81 -13.05
N LEU A 8 20.43 16.87 -12.11
CA LEU A 8 19.32 16.80 -11.17
C LEU A 8 19.34 18.08 -10.33
N GLU A 9 18.29 18.89 -10.45
CA GLU A 9 18.12 20.07 -9.61
C GLU A 9 17.94 19.62 -8.15
N ARG A 10 18.63 20.31 -7.25
CA ARG A 10 18.68 20.02 -5.82
C ARG A 10 17.27 19.92 -5.26
N CYS A 11 16.87 18.72 -4.82
CA CYS A 11 15.91 18.63 -3.72
C CYS A 11 16.58 19.23 -2.49
N ASN A 12 16.14 20.43 -2.10
CA ASN A 12 16.57 21.06 -0.86
C ASN A 12 15.96 20.27 0.31
N TYR A 13 16.66 19.25 0.79
CA TYR A 13 16.38 18.68 2.10
C TYR A 13 16.99 19.57 3.19
N ILE A 14 16.19 19.78 4.23
CA ILE A 14 16.49 20.59 5.40
C ILE A 14 17.77 20.05 6.07
N ARG A 15 18.70 20.98 6.33
CA ARG A 15 19.92 20.74 7.12
C ARG A 15 19.52 20.38 8.56
N ASN A 16 19.91 19.21 9.04
CA ASN A 16 20.55 19.10 10.35
C ASN A 16 21.34 17.78 10.49
N GLY A 17 22.67 17.95 10.43
CA GLY A 17 23.70 17.21 11.17
C GLY A 17 23.66 15.69 11.20
N SER A 18 24.40 15.04 10.29
CA SER A 18 25.51 14.12 10.65
C SER A 18 26.18 13.54 9.39
N ASP A 19 27.51 13.68 9.33
CA ASP A 19 28.51 13.05 8.43
C ASP A 19 28.60 13.50 6.94
N PRO A 20 29.70 14.21 6.54
CA PRO A 20 30.01 14.54 5.14
C PRO A 20 30.34 13.35 4.22
N SER A 21 30.44 12.12 4.74
CA SER A 21 30.77 10.92 3.95
C SER A 21 29.59 10.31 3.18
N HIS A 22 28.34 10.73 3.46
CA HIS A 22 27.11 10.16 2.88
C HIS A 22 26.53 10.96 1.70
N GLY A 23 27.36 11.71 0.99
CA GLY A 23 26.99 12.29 -0.30
C GLY A 23 27.48 11.41 -1.43
N PHE A 24 26.62 10.60 -2.04
CA PHE A 24 26.93 9.99 -3.33
C PHE A 24 27.08 11.10 -4.37
N THR A 25 28.31 11.54 -4.61
CA THR A 25 28.68 12.34 -5.79
C THR A 25 29.12 11.39 -6.90
N GLY A 26 28.19 10.56 -7.38
CA GLY A 26 28.44 9.63 -8.48
C GLY A 26 27.59 9.98 -9.69
N TYR A 27 28.20 9.98 -10.88
CA TYR A 27 27.46 9.96 -12.14
C TYR A 27 26.94 8.55 -12.38
N LEU A 28 25.64 8.40 -12.61
CA LEU A 28 25.04 7.15 -13.10
C LEU A 28 25.39 6.99 -14.58
N ASP A 29 26.26 6.04 -14.90
CA ASP A 29 26.52 5.61 -16.27
C ASP A 29 25.34 4.77 -16.77
N THR A 30 24.44 5.38 -17.54
CA THR A 30 23.29 4.72 -18.16
C THR A 30 23.62 4.02 -19.47
N SER A 31 24.89 4.00 -19.91
CA SER A 31 25.29 3.40 -21.20
C SER A 31 25.19 1.87 -21.22
N GLN A 32 25.11 1.23 -20.04
CA GLN A 32 24.92 -0.22 -19.89
C GLN A 32 23.50 -0.60 -19.43
N ALA A 33 22.51 0.30 -19.49
CA ALA A 33 21.14 -0.07 -19.18
C ALA A 33 20.68 -1.17 -20.14
N ARG A 34 20.56 -2.40 -19.64
CA ARG A 34 19.72 -3.41 -20.30
C ARG A 34 18.32 -2.82 -20.32
N TYR A 35 17.77 -2.64 -21.53
CA TYR A 35 16.43 -2.11 -21.75
C TYR A 35 15.36 -3.16 -21.45
N ASP A 36 15.55 -3.94 -20.39
CA ASP A 36 14.56 -4.88 -19.90
C ASP A 36 13.63 -4.09 -19.00
N TRP A 37 12.37 -4.05 -19.40
CA TRP A 37 11.30 -3.35 -18.69
C TRP A 37 10.99 -4.12 -17.40
N ALA A 38 10.58 -3.40 -16.35
CA ALA A 38 10.12 -4.05 -15.14
C ALA A 38 8.89 -4.90 -15.47
N LEU A 39 8.94 -6.20 -15.15
CA LEU A 39 7.78 -7.07 -15.22
C LEU A 39 6.71 -6.51 -14.28
N ASN A 40 5.51 -6.21 -14.80
CA ASN A 40 4.42 -5.74 -13.95
C ASN A 40 3.44 -6.90 -13.75
N ARG A 41 3.29 -7.33 -12.51
CA ARG A 41 2.39 -8.41 -12.14
C ARG A 41 1.27 -7.92 -11.24
N LEU A 42 0.11 -8.52 -11.35
CA LEU A 42 -1.00 -8.39 -10.41
C LEU A 42 -1.12 -9.69 -9.63
N ARG A 43 -1.15 -9.57 -8.31
CA ARG A 43 -1.37 -10.67 -7.38
C ARG A 43 -2.51 -10.34 -6.43
N SER A 44 -3.47 -11.24 -6.33
CA SER A 44 -4.50 -11.23 -5.29
C SER A 44 -3.91 -11.74 -3.99
N ALA A 45 -3.24 -10.87 -3.24
CA ALA A 45 -2.57 -11.19 -1.98
C ALA A 45 -2.38 -9.94 -1.13
N ASP A 46 -2.02 -10.11 0.14
CA ASP A 46 -1.56 -8.99 0.95
C ASP A 46 -0.14 -8.52 0.55
N THR A 47 0.23 -7.31 0.97
CA THR A 47 1.51 -6.68 0.60
C THR A 47 2.74 -7.50 1.04
N LEU A 48 2.70 -8.11 2.22
CA LEU A 48 3.81 -8.89 2.77
C LEU A 48 3.88 -10.30 2.17
N GLU A 49 2.75 -10.92 1.84
CA GLU A 49 2.71 -12.18 1.09
C GLU A 49 3.33 -12.03 -0.30
N ALA A 50 2.93 -10.98 -1.03
CA ALA A 50 3.52 -10.65 -2.32
C ALA A 50 5.03 -10.37 -2.18
N ALA A 51 5.43 -9.59 -1.15
CA ALA A 51 6.85 -9.29 -0.94
C ALA A 51 7.65 -10.54 -0.57
N ARG A 52 7.08 -11.46 0.22
CA ARG A 52 7.74 -12.71 0.63
C ARG A 52 8.14 -13.56 -0.57
N ALA A 53 7.28 -13.63 -1.59
CA ALA A 53 7.58 -14.38 -2.82
C ALA A 53 8.64 -13.71 -3.71
N LEU A 54 8.86 -12.40 -3.56
CA LEU A 54 9.90 -11.67 -4.30
C LEU A 54 11.27 -11.76 -3.63
N VAL A 55 11.29 -11.96 -2.31
CA VAL A 55 12.51 -12.14 -1.51
C VAL A 55 13.08 -13.52 -1.82
N ASP A 56 14.08 -13.52 -2.69
CA ASP A 56 14.86 -14.71 -3.01
C ASP A 56 15.81 -15.03 -1.85
N ALA A 57 15.88 -16.31 -1.45
CA ALA A 57 16.80 -16.76 -0.42
C ALA A 57 18.26 -16.76 -0.90
N GLU A 58 18.50 -16.80 -2.20
CA GLU A 58 19.83 -16.95 -2.80
C GLU A 58 20.40 -15.65 -3.40
N ALA A 59 19.55 -14.63 -3.64
CA ALA A 59 19.95 -13.39 -4.30
C ALA A 59 19.87 -12.17 -3.34
N SER A 60 20.91 -11.34 -3.34
CA SER A 60 20.98 -10.07 -2.58
C SER A 60 20.12 -8.94 -3.18
N VAL A 61 18.95 -9.31 -3.71
CA VAL A 61 18.04 -8.42 -4.42
C VAL A 61 17.22 -7.63 -3.41
N ARG A 62 17.30 -6.30 -3.51
CA ARG A 62 16.57 -5.40 -2.62
C ARG A 62 15.10 -5.30 -3.03
N VAL A 63 14.23 -5.80 -2.17
CA VAL A 63 12.77 -5.73 -2.30
C VAL A 63 12.24 -4.58 -1.45
N ALA A 64 11.38 -3.72 -2.02
CA ALA A 64 10.68 -2.68 -1.27
C ALA A 64 9.17 -2.85 -1.31
N VAL A 65 8.48 -2.36 -0.30
CA VAL A 65 7.01 -2.27 -0.26
C VAL A 65 6.57 -0.82 -0.10
N LEU A 66 5.45 -0.45 -0.73
CA LEU A 66 4.79 0.82 -0.50
C LEU A 66 3.86 0.72 0.71
N ASN A 67 4.17 1.42 1.80
CA ASN A 67 3.23 1.68 2.89
C ASN A 67 2.29 2.81 2.49
N MET A 68 1.00 2.49 2.36
CA MET A 68 -0.07 3.37 1.90
C MET A 68 -0.59 4.23 3.05
N ALA A 69 0.25 5.19 3.46
CA ALA A 69 0.20 5.74 4.80
C ALA A 69 -0.81 6.86 5.05
N SER A 70 -1.12 7.04 6.34
CA SER A 70 -1.62 8.27 6.94
C SER A 70 -0.66 9.44 6.73
N PRO A 71 -1.12 10.60 6.22
CA PRO A 71 -0.28 11.79 6.17
C PRO A 71 -0.04 12.40 7.55
N LEU A 72 -0.86 12.05 8.55
CA LEU A 72 -0.93 12.76 9.83
C LEU A 72 -0.37 11.96 11.02
N HIS A 73 -0.49 10.63 11.02
CA HIS A 73 -0.18 9.80 12.19
C HIS A 73 0.58 8.53 11.81
N PRO A 74 1.69 8.19 12.49
CA PRO A 74 2.36 6.91 12.34
C PRO A 74 1.44 5.71 12.53
N GLY A 75 1.47 4.76 11.59
CA GLY A 75 0.64 3.56 11.66
C GLY A 75 -0.85 3.83 11.47
N GLY A 76 -1.24 5.04 11.07
CA GLY A 76 -2.61 5.41 10.79
C GLY A 76 -3.54 5.21 11.99
N GLY A 77 -4.60 4.44 11.78
CA GLY A 77 -5.60 4.13 12.79
C GLY A 77 -5.19 3.03 13.76
N PHE A 78 -3.94 2.55 13.76
CA PHE A 78 -3.51 1.31 14.42
C PHE A 78 -4.05 1.12 15.85
N LEU A 79 -4.08 2.19 16.65
CA LEU A 79 -4.58 2.15 18.03
C LEU A 79 -6.12 2.02 18.15
N ASN A 80 -6.84 2.21 17.05
CA ASN A 80 -8.29 2.24 16.92
C ASN A 80 -8.87 1.01 16.18
N GLY A 81 -8.04 0.05 15.77
CA GLY A 81 -8.49 -1.24 15.23
C GLY A 81 -9.07 -1.20 13.82
N ALA A 82 -8.58 -0.33 12.93
CA ALA A 82 -8.94 -0.44 11.52
C ALA A 82 -8.14 -1.58 10.84
N SER A 83 -8.67 -2.08 9.73
CA SER A 83 -8.14 -3.20 8.94
C SER A 83 -7.38 -2.73 7.69
N SER A 84 -6.69 -1.58 7.78
CA SER A 84 -5.98 -1.01 6.63
C SER A 84 -4.62 -1.68 6.37
N GLN A 85 -4.09 -1.48 5.16
CA GLN A 85 -2.79 -1.99 4.77
C GLN A 85 -1.64 -1.46 5.65
N GLU A 86 -1.65 -0.18 6.03
CA GLU A 86 -0.63 0.42 6.90
C GLU A 86 -0.61 -0.25 8.28
N GLU A 87 -1.79 -0.55 8.83
CA GLU A 87 -1.92 -1.19 10.15
C GLU A 87 -1.43 -2.64 10.11
N SER A 88 -1.77 -3.38 9.06
CA SER A 88 -1.24 -4.73 8.82
C SER A 88 0.29 -4.74 8.76
N LEU A 89 0.89 -3.79 8.03
CA LEU A 89 2.35 -3.62 8.01
C LEU A 89 2.90 -3.30 9.40
N CYS A 90 2.27 -2.40 10.15
CA CYS A 90 2.72 -2.01 11.48
C CYS A 90 2.61 -3.15 12.52
N MET A 91 1.61 -4.01 12.39
CA MET A 91 1.42 -5.18 13.27
C MET A 91 2.44 -6.29 13.04
N ARG A 92 2.84 -6.48 11.78
CA ARG A 92 3.62 -7.65 11.36
C ARG A 92 5.11 -7.35 11.19
N THR A 93 5.49 -6.08 11.30
CA THR A 93 6.85 -5.63 11.01
C THR A 93 7.38 -4.61 12.01
N THR A 94 8.69 -4.37 11.95
CA THR A 94 9.38 -3.33 12.75
C THR A 94 9.22 -1.92 12.18
N LEU A 95 8.28 -1.71 11.26
CA LEU A 95 8.03 -0.42 10.63
C LEU A 95 7.56 0.64 11.63
N LEU A 96 6.58 0.32 12.48
CA LEU A 96 5.94 1.31 13.36
C LEU A 96 6.93 2.06 14.27
N PRO A 97 7.88 1.39 14.97
CA PRO A 97 8.91 2.08 15.74
C PRO A 97 9.83 3.01 14.92
N SER A 98 9.93 2.80 13.61
CA SER A 98 10.76 3.62 12.70
C SER A 98 10.01 4.87 12.21
N LEU A 99 8.69 4.89 12.33
CA LEU A 99 7.81 5.99 11.91
C LEU A 99 7.67 7.01 13.04
N LYS A 100 8.61 7.94 13.13
CA LYS A 100 8.59 8.99 14.17
C LYS A 100 7.58 10.09 13.86
N ASP A 101 6.89 10.60 14.87
CA ASP A 101 5.94 11.72 14.75
C ASP A 101 6.52 12.95 14.04
N GLU A 102 7.81 13.23 14.22
CA GLU A 102 8.52 14.36 13.59
C GLU A 102 8.58 14.29 12.06
N TYR A 103 8.39 13.09 11.48
CA TYR A 103 8.34 12.89 10.03
C TYR A 103 6.93 13.11 9.46
N TYR A 104 5.90 13.16 10.31
CA TYR A 104 4.50 13.24 9.92
C TYR A 104 4.04 14.69 9.78
N ARG A 105 2.86 14.84 9.16
CA ARG A 105 2.53 15.95 8.26
C ARG A 105 3.33 15.82 6.97
N LEU A 106 3.25 14.62 6.38
CA LEU A 106 3.92 14.29 5.13
C LEU A 106 3.59 15.37 4.10
N PRO A 107 4.61 15.93 3.41
CA PRO A 107 4.36 16.92 2.39
C PRO A 107 3.60 16.30 1.22
N GLU A 108 2.95 17.16 0.43
CA GLU A 108 2.15 16.72 -0.72
C GLU A 108 2.96 15.84 -1.70
N LEU A 109 4.25 16.17 -1.87
CA LEU A 109 5.24 15.31 -2.52
C LEU A 109 6.38 15.02 -1.55
N GLY A 110 6.22 13.96 -0.75
CA GLY A 110 7.31 13.37 0.01
C GLY A 110 6.97 11.97 0.50
N ALA A 111 8.01 11.29 0.95
CA ALA A 111 7.93 9.94 1.48
C ALA A 111 9.04 9.72 2.51
N ILE A 112 8.83 8.77 3.40
CA ILE A 112 9.84 8.25 4.32
C ILE A 112 10.33 6.93 3.75
N TYR A 113 11.64 6.79 3.58
CA TYR A 113 12.25 5.51 3.19
C TYR A 113 12.89 4.86 4.42
N THR A 114 12.44 3.65 4.75
CA THR A 114 12.91 2.87 5.89
C THR A 114 13.55 1.58 5.38
N PRO A 115 14.88 1.44 5.44
CA PRO A 115 15.54 0.21 5.03
C PRO A 115 15.41 -0.90 6.09
N ASP A 116 15.60 -2.15 5.68
CA ASP A 116 15.76 -3.30 6.59
C ASP A 116 14.63 -3.47 7.62
N VAL A 117 13.39 -3.26 7.17
CA VAL A 117 12.19 -3.52 7.97
C VAL A 117 12.02 -5.02 8.13
N MET A 118 12.25 -5.51 9.35
CA MET A 118 12.05 -6.91 9.71
C MET A 118 10.57 -7.25 9.74
N VAL A 119 10.20 -8.30 8.99
CA VAL A 119 8.91 -8.97 9.07
C VAL A 119 9.02 -10.12 10.08
N PHE A 120 8.12 -10.12 11.06
CA PHE A 120 8.14 -11.08 12.16
C PHE A 120 6.80 -11.78 12.40
N ARG A 121 5.77 -11.53 11.57
CA ARG A 121 4.49 -12.26 11.55
C ARG A 121 3.98 -12.45 10.12
N ASP A 122 3.39 -13.60 9.86
CA ASP A 122 2.70 -13.90 8.60
C ASP A 122 1.18 -13.69 8.72
N ALA A 123 0.47 -13.67 7.58
CA ALA A 123 -0.99 -13.44 7.55
C ALA A 123 -1.77 -14.53 8.28
N ASN A 124 -1.33 -15.78 8.09
CA ASN A 124 -2.03 -16.98 8.57
C ASN A 124 -1.68 -17.35 10.04
N GLY A 125 -0.69 -16.69 10.64
CA GLY A 125 -0.19 -17.02 11.98
C GLY A 125 -0.93 -16.34 13.13
N GLY A 126 -1.93 -15.50 12.84
CA GLY A 126 -2.62 -14.69 13.85
C GLY A 126 -1.62 -13.86 14.68
N ASP A 127 -1.63 -14.05 16.00
CA ASP A 127 -0.73 -13.36 16.93
C ASP A 127 0.68 -13.98 17.07
N GLU A 128 0.96 -15.07 16.35
CA GLU A 128 2.21 -15.79 16.51
C GLU A 128 3.39 -15.08 15.82
N VAL A 129 4.49 -14.97 16.57
CA VAL A 129 5.75 -14.39 16.06
C VAL A 129 6.58 -15.47 15.40
N LEU A 130 7.03 -15.21 14.18
CA LEU A 130 7.92 -16.09 13.43
C LEU A 130 9.21 -16.41 14.21
N GLU A 131 9.63 -17.67 14.11
CA GLU A 131 10.94 -18.12 14.57
C GLU A 131 12.04 -17.25 13.95
N LYS A 132 13.11 -16.99 14.70
CA LYS A 132 14.20 -16.09 14.26
C LYS A 132 14.76 -16.40 12.87
N ARG A 133 14.85 -17.69 12.51
CA ARG A 133 15.33 -18.16 11.20
C ARG A 133 14.38 -17.88 10.03
N ASN A 134 13.09 -17.71 10.32
CA ASN A 134 12.05 -17.49 9.31
C ASN A 134 11.74 -16.00 9.14
N ARG A 135 12.27 -15.13 10.01
CA ARG A 135 12.17 -13.68 9.86
C ARG A 135 12.96 -13.22 8.65
N TRP A 136 12.44 -12.21 7.98
CA TRP A 136 12.98 -11.70 6.74
C TRP A 136 12.84 -10.18 6.70
N PHE A 137 13.47 -9.55 5.71
CA PHE A 137 13.59 -8.10 5.65
C PHE A 137 13.12 -7.56 4.31
N VAL A 138 12.51 -6.39 4.34
CA VAL A 138 12.15 -5.59 3.17
C VAL A 138 12.47 -4.13 3.44
N ASP A 139 12.67 -3.35 2.39
CA ASP A 139 12.62 -1.91 2.52
C ASP A 139 11.17 -1.43 2.47
N CYS A 140 10.89 -0.28 3.07
CA CYS A 140 9.57 0.33 3.05
C CYS A 140 9.63 1.78 2.59
N ILE A 141 8.76 2.13 1.64
CA ILE A 141 8.49 3.52 1.23
C ILE A 141 7.14 3.91 1.80
N THR A 142 7.12 4.82 2.75
CA THR A 142 5.90 5.34 3.40
C THR A 142 5.49 6.64 2.75
N ALA A 143 4.32 6.66 2.10
CA ALA A 143 3.78 7.84 1.44
C ALA A 143 2.26 7.86 1.48
N ALA A 144 1.68 9.06 1.55
CA ALA A 144 0.22 9.25 1.56
C ALA A 144 -0.33 9.63 0.18
N MET A 145 -1.47 9.05 -0.20
CA MET A 145 -2.24 9.47 -1.37
C MET A 145 -3.16 10.67 -1.03
N LEU A 146 -3.83 11.23 -2.04
CA LEU A 146 -4.86 12.24 -1.85
C LEU A 146 -5.98 11.68 -0.95
N ARG A 147 -6.49 12.49 -0.03
CA ARG A 147 -7.56 12.09 0.89
C ARG A 147 -8.88 12.74 0.47
N ASN A 148 -9.86 11.92 0.13
CA ASN A 148 -11.20 12.31 -0.31
C ASN A 148 -11.18 13.39 -1.41
N PRO A 149 -10.47 13.16 -2.54
CA PRO A 149 -10.52 14.08 -3.66
C PRO A 149 -11.94 14.19 -4.22
N GLU A 150 -12.24 15.28 -4.91
CA GLU A 150 -13.52 15.45 -5.57
C GLU A 150 -13.61 14.51 -6.78
N VAL A 151 -14.61 13.63 -6.77
CA VAL A 151 -14.77 12.57 -7.76
C VAL A 151 -16.17 12.58 -8.35
N GLU A 152 -16.23 12.41 -9.66
CA GLU A 152 -17.45 12.05 -10.38
C GLU A 152 -17.56 10.52 -10.35
N ARG A 153 -18.75 9.99 -10.04
CA ARG A 153 -19.01 8.55 -9.95
C ARG A 153 -20.26 8.20 -10.74
N ASP A 154 -20.20 7.07 -11.41
CA ASP A 154 -21.33 6.40 -12.04
C ASP A 154 -21.45 5.02 -11.39
N ASP A 155 -22.37 4.91 -10.43
CA ASP A 155 -22.55 3.68 -9.63
C ASP A 155 -23.09 2.53 -10.50
N GLU A 156 -23.85 2.83 -11.57
CA GLU A 156 -24.36 1.82 -12.50
C GLU A 156 -23.24 1.20 -13.35
N LYS A 157 -22.22 1.99 -13.70
CA LYS A 157 -21.07 1.53 -14.50
C LYS A 157 -19.83 1.18 -13.67
N GLY A 158 -19.89 1.34 -12.35
CA GLY A 158 -18.77 1.06 -11.45
C GLY A 158 -17.51 1.89 -11.73
N TRP A 159 -17.64 3.06 -12.34
CA TRP A 159 -16.51 3.93 -12.70
C TRP A 159 -16.53 5.22 -11.89
N GLY A 160 -15.33 5.66 -11.48
CA GLY A 160 -15.12 6.97 -10.87
C GLY A 160 -13.95 7.70 -11.50
N ARG A 161 -13.99 9.03 -11.46
CA ARG A 161 -12.99 9.92 -12.05
C ARG A 161 -12.69 11.11 -11.16
N TYR A 162 -11.44 11.55 -11.10
CA TYR A 162 -11.13 12.87 -10.52
C TYR A 162 -11.80 13.98 -11.34
N VAL A 163 -12.53 14.85 -10.64
CA VAL A 163 -13.10 16.08 -11.22
C VAL A 163 -11.96 17.04 -11.59
N ASN A 164 -10.98 17.19 -10.70
CA ASN A 164 -9.88 18.11 -10.91
C ASN A 164 -8.68 17.44 -11.61
N ALA A 165 -8.22 18.06 -12.70
CA ALA A 165 -7.01 17.61 -13.39
C ALA A 165 -5.76 17.68 -12.51
N LYS A 166 -5.70 18.62 -11.56
CA LYS A 166 -4.58 18.75 -10.61
C LYS A 166 -4.45 17.53 -9.71
N ASP A 167 -5.56 16.94 -9.28
CA ASP A 167 -5.56 15.74 -8.43
C ASP A 167 -4.98 14.55 -9.18
N ARG A 168 -5.39 14.39 -10.45
CA ARG A 168 -4.82 13.38 -11.36
C ARG A 168 -3.32 13.58 -11.56
N GLU A 169 -2.88 14.81 -11.79
CA GLU A 169 -1.45 15.14 -11.97
C GLU A 169 -0.64 14.92 -10.71
N LEU A 170 -1.21 15.22 -9.55
CA LEU A 170 -0.59 15.00 -8.26
C LEU A 170 -0.43 13.50 -7.98
N ALA A 171 -1.46 12.68 -8.23
CA ALA A 171 -1.37 11.22 -8.09
C ALA A 171 -0.22 10.65 -8.93
N VAL A 172 -0.10 11.08 -10.19
CA VAL A 172 1.02 10.70 -11.07
C VAL A 172 2.36 11.16 -10.50
N SER A 173 2.44 12.37 -9.97
CA SER A 173 3.68 12.93 -9.40
C SER A 173 4.13 12.17 -8.15
N LYS A 174 3.17 11.77 -7.30
CA LYS A 174 3.40 10.90 -6.13
C LYS A 174 3.94 9.53 -6.54
N MET A 175 3.37 8.91 -7.57
CA MET A 175 3.83 7.62 -8.09
C MET A 175 5.25 7.71 -8.68
N ARG A 176 5.55 8.78 -9.43
CA ARG A 176 6.93 9.04 -9.91
C ARG A 176 7.92 9.20 -8.78
N MET A 177 7.53 9.89 -7.70
CA MET A 177 8.37 10.05 -6.52
C MET A 177 8.71 8.70 -5.89
N VAL A 178 7.74 7.79 -5.72
CA VAL A 178 7.99 6.43 -5.20
C VAL A 178 9.02 5.71 -6.08
N MET A 179 8.82 5.72 -7.40
CA MET A 179 9.73 5.03 -8.33
C MET A 179 11.14 5.65 -8.37
N ARG A 180 11.26 6.98 -8.23
CA ARG A 180 12.55 7.67 -8.09
C ARG A 180 13.30 7.24 -6.84
N ILE A 181 12.60 7.10 -5.71
CA ILE A 181 13.18 6.61 -4.47
C ILE A 181 13.70 5.18 -4.66
N CYS A 182 12.94 4.31 -5.32
CA CYS A 182 13.39 2.96 -5.64
C CYS A 182 14.69 2.95 -6.45
N GLN A 183 14.78 3.76 -7.51
CA GLN A 183 16.00 3.88 -8.29
C GLN A 183 17.18 4.40 -7.46
N ASP A 184 16.99 5.47 -6.69
CA ASP A 184 18.02 6.06 -5.83
C ASP A 184 18.54 5.06 -4.79
N LYS A 185 17.66 4.21 -4.27
CA LYS A 185 17.97 3.21 -3.24
C LYS A 185 18.39 1.86 -3.79
N GLY A 186 18.50 1.72 -5.11
CA GLY A 186 18.89 0.46 -5.76
C GLY A 186 17.89 -0.67 -5.54
N VAL A 187 16.61 -0.34 -5.30
CA VAL A 187 15.52 -1.31 -5.22
C VAL A 187 15.36 -1.98 -6.58
N LYS A 188 15.26 -3.30 -6.56
CA LYS A 188 15.14 -4.13 -7.75
C LYS A 188 13.73 -4.62 -7.98
N LYS A 189 13.03 -4.95 -6.90
CA LYS A 189 11.65 -5.43 -6.94
C LYS A 189 10.80 -4.60 -5.98
N ILE A 190 9.59 -4.24 -6.38
CA ILE A 190 8.70 -3.42 -5.55
C ILE A 190 7.30 -4.01 -5.49
N VAL A 191 6.72 -4.03 -4.28
CA VAL A 191 5.29 -4.28 -4.08
C VAL A 191 4.53 -2.97 -3.94
N LEU A 192 3.58 -2.77 -4.83
CA LEU A 192 2.62 -1.69 -4.94
C LEU A 192 1.21 -2.21 -4.62
N GLY A 193 0.20 -1.37 -4.81
CA GLY A 193 -1.21 -1.77 -4.70
C GLY A 193 -2.15 -0.66 -5.13
N ALA A 194 -3.43 -0.82 -4.79
CA ALA A 194 -4.51 0.14 -5.02
C ALA A 194 -4.40 1.37 -4.10
N TRP A 195 -3.33 2.14 -4.26
CA TRP A 195 -2.93 3.21 -3.34
C TRP A 195 -3.99 4.32 -3.24
N GLY A 196 -4.63 4.40 -2.07
CA GLY A 196 -5.66 5.39 -1.75
C GLY A 196 -7.09 5.00 -2.17
N CYS A 197 -7.31 3.79 -2.69
CA CYS A 197 -8.64 3.38 -3.20
C CYS A 197 -9.64 2.99 -2.12
N GLY A 198 -9.19 2.68 -0.89
CA GLY A 198 -10.05 2.40 0.25
C GLY A 198 -10.52 3.68 0.95
N ALA A 199 -10.17 3.84 2.23
CA ALA A 199 -10.61 4.94 3.10
C ALA A 199 -10.31 6.37 2.60
N TYR A 200 -9.49 6.54 1.56
CA TYR A 200 -9.15 7.84 0.98
C TYR A 200 -9.96 8.17 -0.27
N GLY A 201 -10.80 7.26 -0.75
CA GLY A 201 -11.82 7.54 -1.77
C GLY A 201 -11.28 7.82 -3.17
N ASN A 202 -10.03 7.44 -3.49
CA ASN A 202 -9.49 7.59 -4.84
C ASN A 202 -10.13 6.56 -5.78
N PRO A 203 -10.53 6.91 -7.01
CA PRO A 203 -11.11 5.94 -7.93
C PRO A 203 -10.05 4.94 -8.41
N VAL A 204 -10.34 3.64 -8.29
CA VAL A 204 -9.41 2.56 -8.68
C VAL A 204 -8.94 2.67 -10.13
N GLY A 205 -9.83 3.03 -11.05
CA GLY A 205 -9.50 3.20 -12.46
C GLY A 205 -8.51 4.35 -12.73
N GLU A 206 -8.63 5.47 -12.00
CA GLU A 206 -7.69 6.58 -12.10
C GLU A 206 -6.31 6.21 -11.50
N VAL A 207 -6.29 5.47 -10.39
CA VAL A 207 -5.04 5.00 -9.76
C VAL A 207 -4.32 3.99 -10.67
N ALA A 208 -5.03 3.02 -11.24
CA ALA A 208 -4.48 2.06 -12.20
C ALA A 208 -3.93 2.77 -13.45
N ALA A 209 -4.71 3.69 -14.03
CA ALA A 209 -4.27 4.48 -15.20
C ALA A 209 -3.06 5.36 -14.90
N ALA A 210 -2.96 5.91 -13.69
CA ALA A 210 -1.81 6.69 -13.24
C ALA A 210 -0.56 5.81 -13.12
N TRP A 211 -0.66 4.62 -12.52
CA TRP A 211 0.45 3.66 -12.45
C TRP A 211 0.90 3.23 -13.84
N ARG A 212 -0.03 2.87 -14.71
CA ARG A 212 0.25 2.53 -16.11
C ARG A 212 1.02 3.66 -16.81
N LYS A 213 0.61 4.92 -16.62
CA LYS A 213 1.27 6.11 -17.18
C LYS A 213 2.69 6.31 -16.64
N VAL A 214 2.98 5.83 -15.43
CA VAL A 214 4.29 5.94 -14.79
C VAL A 214 5.19 4.79 -15.21
N LEU A 215 4.70 3.55 -15.23
CA LEU A 215 5.50 2.34 -15.44
C LEU A 215 5.74 2.02 -16.91
N LEU A 216 4.77 2.28 -17.79
CA LEU A 216 4.89 1.93 -19.21
C LEU A 216 5.47 3.09 -20.03
N PRO A 217 6.35 2.80 -21.01
CA PRO A 217 6.93 3.81 -21.87
C PRO A 217 5.86 4.51 -22.72
N ARG A 218 6.03 5.83 -22.95
CA ARG A 218 5.23 6.57 -23.94
C ARG A 218 6.12 7.11 -25.04
N THR A 219 5.58 7.08 -26.24
CA THR A 219 6.10 7.80 -27.38
C THR A 219 5.48 9.20 -27.38
N ASP A 220 6.29 10.26 -27.45
CA ASP A 220 5.76 11.61 -27.61
C ASP A 220 5.09 11.76 -28.99
N SER A 221 4.35 12.85 -29.20
CA SER A 221 3.68 13.16 -30.48
C SER A 221 4.63 13.31 -31.68
N LYS A 222 5.95 13.27 -31.44
CA LYS A 222 7.01 13.35 -32.44
C LYS A 222 7.77 12.03 -32.59
N GLY A 223 7.26 10.91 -32.06
CA GLY A 223 7.89 9.60 -32.20
C GLY A 223 9.09 9.39 -31.26
N ARG A 224 9.42 10.34 -30.38
CA ARG A 224 10.55 10.23 -29.45
C ARG A 224 10.08 9.54 -28.18
N ARG A 225 10.79 8.49 -27.78
CA ARG A 225 10.65 7.91 -26.43
C ARG A 225 11.11 8.96 -25.43
N ALA A 226 10.16 9.59 -24.75
CA ALA A 226 10.44 10.60 -23.75
C ALA A 226 9.54 10.36 -22.55
N VAL A 227 9.93 9.42 -21.69
CA VAL A 227 9.38 9.31 -20.34
C VAL A 227 10.47 8.69 -19.49
N GLU A 228 10.77 9.31 -18.36
CA GLU A 228 11.55 8.76 -17.26
C GLU A 228 11.43 7.22 -17.17
N MET A 229 12.57 6.54 -17.30
CA MET A 229 12.67 5.07 -17.31
C MET A 229 13.18 4.59 -15.96
N TRP A 230 12.62 3.48 -15.50
CA TRP A 230 12.92 2.87 -14.20
C TRP A 230 14.07 1.85 -14.28
N ASN A 231 15.19 2.26 -14.88
CA ASN A 231 16.35 1.40 -15.08
C ASN A 231 16.78 0.73 -13.77
N GLY A 232 16.98 -0.59 -13.83
CA GLY A 232 17.41 -1.39 -12.70
C GLY A 232 16.28 -1.88 -11.81
N ILE A 233 15.03 -1.44 -12.00
CA ILE A 233 13.85 -2.07 -11.42
C ILE A 233 13.42 -3.19 -12.36
N GLU A 234 13.43 -4.41 -11.85
CA GLU A 234 13.24 -5.66 -12.58
C GLU A 234 11.78 -6.13 -12.50
N GLU A 235 11.08 -5.84 -11.39
CA GLU A 235 9.73 -6.33 -11.16
C GLU A 235 8.90 -5.38 -10.27
N CYS A 236 7.66 -5.11 -10.68
CA CYS A 236 6.65 -4.40 -9.91
C CYS A 236 5.44 -5.32 -9.70
N VAL A 237 5.07 -5.61 -8.46
CA VAL A 237 3.88 -6.41 -8.15
C VAL A 237 2.82 -5.53 -7.53
N PHE A 238 1.61 -5.53 -8.09
CA PHE A 238 0.44 -4.95 -7.46
C PHE A 238 -0.21 -6.00 -6.57
N ALA A 239 -0.14 -5.83 -5.25
CA ALA A 239 -0.80 -6.68 -4.27
C ALA A 239 -2.13 -6.04 -3.87
N ILE A 240 -3.25 -6.65 -4.29
CA ILE A 240 -4.61 -6.17 -4.03
C ILE A 240 -5.42 -7.36 -3.52
N LYS A 241 -5.76 -7.37 -2.22
CA LYS A 241 -6.46 -8.48 -1.58
C LYS A 241 -7.90 -8.65 -2.09
N ASP A 242 -8.62 -7.54 -2.22
CA ASP A 242 -10.01 -7.52 -2.67
C ASP A 242 -10.11 -7.88 -4.17
N LEU A 243 -10.87 -8.93 -4.49
CA LEU A 243 -10.94 -9.49 -5.85
C LEU A 243 -11.63 -8.53 -6.83
N GLY A 244 -12.74 -7.91 -6.44
CA GLY A 244 -13.45 -6.94 -7.28
C GLY A 244 -12.60 -5.71 -7.60
N MET A 245 -11.85 -5.20 -6.62
CA MET A 245 -10.90 -4.11 -6.81
C MET A 245 -9.70 -4.54 -7.65
N ALA A 246 -9.21 -5.77 -7.48
CA ALA A 246 -8.14 -6.31 -8.31
C ALA A 246 -8.59 -6.41 -9.78
N ASP A 247 -9.82 -6.85 -10.03
CA ASP A 247 -10.43 -6.94 -11.36
C ASP A 247 -10.58 -5.55 -11.99
N ALA A 248 -11.16 -4.60 -11.25
CA ALA A 248 -11.32 -3.22 -11.71
C ALA A 248 -9.96 -2.55 -11.97
N PHE A 249 -8.96 -2.82 -11.13
CA PHE A 249 -7.60 -2.35 -11.31
C PHE A 249 -6.96 -2.95 -12.57
N ALA A 250 -7.10 -4.26 -12.78
CA ALA A 250 -6.59 -4.96 -13.95
C ALA A 250 -7.22 -4.42 -15.24
N ALA A 251 -8.54 -4.30 -15.26
CA ALA A 251 -9.30 -3.80 -16.40
C ALA A 251 -8.88 -2.36 -16.77
N ALA A 252 -8.67 -1.50 -15.78
CA ALA A 252 -8.24 -0.12 -16.00
C ALA A 252 -6.76 0.02 -16.37
N PHE A 253 -5.89 -0.87 -15.87
CA PHE A 253 -4.48 -0.91 -16.26
C PHE A 253 -4.33 -1.42 -17.70
N GLY A 254 -5.10 -2.44 -18.08
CA GLY A 254 -5.06 -3.05 -19.41
C GLY A 254 -3.71 -3.67 -19.75
N ASP A 255 -3.28 -3.52 -21.01
CA ASP A 255 -2.05 -4.12 -21.51
C ASP A 255 -0.82 -3.72 -20.69
N GLY A 256 0.05 -4.70 -20.43
CA GLY A 256 1.31 -4.52 -19.70
C GLY A 256 1.25 -4.91 -18.22
N LEU A 257 0.14 -5.53 -17.77
CA LEU A 257 -0.02 -6.13 -16.44
C LEU A 257 -0.34 -7.62 -16.59
N GLU A 258 0.52 -8.48 -16.05
CA GLU A 258 0.32 -9.94 -16.04
C GLU A 258 -0.37 -10.35 -14.74
N ARG A 259 -1.52 -11.04 -14.82
CA ARG A 259 -2.18 -11.56 -13.62
C ARG A 259 -1.64 -12.95 -13.31
N GLU A 260 -1.18 -13.14 -12.08
CA GLU A 260 -0.81 -14.48 -11.63
C GLU A 260 -2.08 -15.29 -11.33
N ALA A 261 -2.07 -16.56 -11.74
CA ALA A 261 -3.15 -17.48 -11.44
C ALA A 261 -3.27 -17.63 -9.92
N VAL A 262 -4.49 -17.51 -9.40
CA VAL A 262 -4.79 -17.87 -8.02
C VAL A 262 -4.60 -19.38 -7.93
N ASP A 263 -3.73 -19.86 -7.03
CA ASP A 263 -3.60 -21.29 -6.80
C ASP A 263 -4.98 -21.85 -6.41
N GLU A 264 -5.50 -22.79 -7.20
CA GLU A 264 -6.84 -23.38 -7.03
C GLU A 264 -7.02 -24.15 -5.71
N ALA A 265 -6.01 -24.17 -4.84
CA ALA A 265 -6.09 -24.75 -3.50
C ALA A 265 -6.94 -23.92 -2.51
N ASN A 266 -7.33 -22.70 -2.87
CA ASN A 266 -8.25 -21.85 -2.09
C ASN A 266 -9.65 -21.71 -2.74
N LYS A 267 -9.98 -22.50 -3.78
CA LYS A 267 -11.29 -22.44 -4.44
C LYS A 267 -12.40 -23.25 -3.74
N ASP A 268 -12.10 -23.93 -2.64
CA ASP A 268 -13.11 -24.76 -1.96
C ASP A 268 -13.98 -23.98 -0.95
N ASP A 269 -13.77 -22.67 -0.73
CA ASP A 269 -14.49 -21.93 0.33
C ASP A 269 -15.30 -20.70 -0.13
N GLU A 270 -15.37 -20.33 -1.41
CA GLU A 270 -16.07 -19.08 -1.81
C GLU A 270 -16.84 -19.21 -3.14
N ASP A 271 -17.76 -20.17 -3.22
CA ASP A 271 -18.91 -20.13 -4.13
C ASP A 271 -20.18 -20.04 -3.27
N ASP A 272 -20.53 -18.85 -2.76
CA ASP A 272 -21.91 -18.51 -2.36
C ASP A 272 -22.06 -16.98 -2.30
N ASP A 273 -22.44 -16.37 -3.43
CA ASP A 273 -22.81 -14.94 -3.57
C ASP A 273 -24.10 -14.56 -2.76
N GLU A 274 -24.51 -15.37 -1.77
CA GLU A 274 -25.58 -15.08 -0.81
C GLU A 274 -25.05 -14.87 0.64
N ASP A 275 -23.76 -15.12 0.92
CA ASP A 275 -23.20 -15.13 2.30
C ASP A 275 -22.56 -13.81 2.78
N ASP A 276 -22.30 -12.82 1.90
CA ASP A 276 -21.59 -11.58 2.27
C ASP A 276 -22.31 -10.73 3.35
N GLU A 277 -23.65 -10.68 3.35
CA GLU A 277 -24.41 -9.97 4.39
C GLU A 277 -24.39 -10.70 5.73
N ASP A 278 -24.35 -12.04 5.71
CA ASP A 278 -24.30 -12.87 6.90
C ASP A 278 -22.90 -12.87 7.53
N ASP A 279 -21.84 -12.80 6.72
CA ASP A 279 -20.45 -12.71 7.18
C ASP A 279 -20.12 -11.34 7.78
N GLU A 280 -20.56 -10.23 7.17
CA GLU A 280 -20.44 -8.90 7.80
C GLU A 280 -21.23 -8.83 9.11
N THR A 281 -22.42 -9.43 9.16
CA THR A 281 -23.26 -9.51 10.37
C THR A 281 -22.59 -10.35 11.45
N ALA A 282 -21.99 -11.48 11.09
CA ALA A 282 -21.28 -12.37 11.99
C ALA A 282 -20.01 -11.71 12.55
N GLU A 283 -19.23 -11.02 11.71
CA GLU A 283 -18.04 -10.28 12.12
C GLU A 283 -18.40 -9.13 13.07
N LEU A 284 -19.49 -8.41 12.77
CA LEU A 284 -20.02 -7.35 13.62
C LEU A 284 -20.50 -7.90 14.98
N GLY A 285 -21.14 -9.07 14.98
CA GLY A 285 -21.55 -9.81 16.18
C GLY A 285 -20.36 -10.20 17.05
N ALA A 286 -19.28 -10.73 16.44
CA ALA A 286 -18.05 -11.10 17.12
C ALA A 286 -17.38 -9.87 17.78
N LYS A 287 -17.32 -8.73 17.07
CA LYS A 287 -16.80 -7.46 17.61
C LYS A 287 -17.60 -6.97 18.82
N VAL A 288 -18.92 -7.14 18.84
CA VAL A 288 -19.78 -6.81 19.99
C VAL A 288 -19.46 -7.70 21.19
N VAL A 289 -19.29 -9.02 20.99
CA VAL A 289 -18.93 -9.97 22.06
C VAL A 289 -17.57 -9.63 22.67
N GLU A 290 -16.57 -9.36 21.83
CA GLU A 290 -15.23 -9.02 22.26
C GLU A 290 -15.22 -7.70 23.06
N LEU A 291 -15.90 -6.67 22.55
CA LEU A 291 -15.95 -5.37 23.21
C LEU A 291 -16.68 -5.43 24.56
N ARG A 292 -17.72 -6.26 24.69
CA ARG A 292 -18.37 -6.57 25.98
C ARG A 292 -17.41 -7.23 26.95
N ALA A 293 -16.64 -8.22 26.51
CA ALA A 293 -15.63 -8.87 27.35
C ALA A 293 -14.55 -7.87 27.81
N ARG A 294 -14.12 -6.99 26.91
CA ARG A 294 -13.14 -5.93 27.21
C ARG A 294 -13.68 -4.91 28.22
N ILE A 295 -14.95 -4.50 28.11
CA ILE A 295 -15.60 -3.63 29.09
C ILE A 295 -15.71 -4.30 30.45
N ARG A 296 -16.09 -5.60 30.51
CA ARG A 296 -16.18 -6.36 31.76
C ARG A 296 -14.83 -6.45 32.49
N ASN A 297 -13.75 -6.58 31.73
CA ASN A 297 -12.40 -6.74 32.27
C ASN A 297 -11.63 -5.42 32.45
N ALA A 298 -12.20 -4.28 32.02
CA ALA A 298 -11.54 -2.98 32.08
C ALA A 298 -11.78 -2.25 33.42
N ASN A 299 -10.87 -1.33 33.76
CA ASN A 299 -11.06 -0.39 34.87
C ASN A 299 -12.29 0.51 34.60
N PRO A 300 -13.10 0.88 35.63
CA PRO A 300 -14.29 1.72 35.52
C PRO A 300 -14.20 3.00 34.67
N ALA A 301 -13.02 3.61 34.54
CA ALA A 301 -12.82 4.77 33.67
C ALA A 301 -12.83 4.38 32.17
N ILE A 302 -12.13 3.31 31.83
CA ILE A 302 -12.02 2.78 30.46
C ILE A 302 -13.34 2.11 30.06
N GLY A 303 -13.96 1.34 30.97
CA GLY A 303 -15.26 0.74 30.74
C GLY A 303 -16.31 1.79 30.34
N ARG A 304 -16.34 2.94 31.03
CA ARG A 304 -17.25 4.06 30.68
C ARG A 304 -16.94 4.70 29.32
N ALA A 305 -15.68 4.80 28.94
CA ALA A 305 -15.28 5.36 27.65
C ALA A 305 -15.66 4.47 26.46
N LEU A 306 -15.75 3.15 26.66
CA LEU A 306 -16.07 2.18 25.61
C LEU A 306 -17.58 1.92 25.44
N GLN A 307 -18.42 2.32 26.41
CA GLN A 307 -19.88 2.15 26.35
C GLN A 307 -20.53 2.80 25.10
N PRO A 308 -20.17 4.04 24.69
CA PRO A 308 -20.74 4.64 23.48
C PRO A 308 -20.35 3.89 22.19
N VAL A 309 -19.14 3.30 22.17
CA VAL A 309 -18.64 2.52 21.03
C VAL A 309 -19.42 1.21 20.90
N LEU A 310 -19.65 0.52 22.03
CA LEU A 310 -20.48 -0.67 22.08
C LEU A 310 -21.91 -0.39 21.62
N ALA A 311 -22.50 0.73 22.07
CA ALA A 311 -23.84 1.13 21.64
C ALA A 311 -23.92 1.39 20.13
N GLY A 312 -22.88 2.00 19.54
CA GLY A 312 -22.80 2.23 18.09
C GLY A 312 -22.78 0.93 17.28
N LEU A 313 -22.01 -0.06 17.72
CA LEU A 313 -21.92 -1.37 17.05
C LEU A 313 -23.22 -2.16 17.18
N ILE A 314 -23.91 -2.10 18.33
CA ILE A 314 -25.18 -2.80 18.54
C ILE A 314 -26.29 -2.28 17.61
N VAL A 315 -26.30 -0.97 17.31
CA VAL A 315 -27.29 -0.36 16.40
C VAL A 315 -27.12 -0.82 14.95
N GLN A 316 -25.90 -1.20 14.57
CA GLN A 316 -25.57 -1.67 13.23
C GLN A 316 -25.96 -3.15 13.01
N LEU A 317 -26.23 -3.93 14.06
CA LEU A 317 -26.72 -5.31 13.93
C LEU A 317 -28.19 -5.34 13.43
N PRO A 318 -28.59 -6.33 12.62
CA PRO A 318 -29.98 -6.48 12.15
C PRO A 318 -30.97 -6.77 13.29
N GLU A 319 -32.26 -6.47 13.06
CA GLU A 319 -33.32 -6.71 14.05
C GLU A 319 -33.52 -8.20 14.28
N GLY A 320 -33.35 -8.66 15.52
CA GLY A 320 -33.43 -10.08 15.89
C GLY A 320 -32.08 -10.77 16.17
N HIS A 321 -30.95 -10.10 15.92
CA HIS A 321 -29.63 -10.66 16.22
C HIS A 321 -29.45 -10.89 17.75
N PRO A 322 -28.88 -12.03 18.21
CA PRO A 322 -28.75 -12.36 19.63
C PRO A 322 -27.95 -11.32 20.43
N GLU A 323 -26.93 -10.74 19.81
CA GLU A 323 -26.10 -9.70 20.42
C GLU A 323 -26.80 -8.33 20.51
N ARG A 324 -27.88 -8.10 19.73
CA ARG A 324 -28.68 -6.87 19.79
C ARG A 324 -29.72 -6.87 20.92
N SER A 325 -30.21 -8.06 21.30
CA SER A 325 -31.28 -8.23 22.31
C SER A 325 -30.76 -8.39 23.75
N SER A 326 -29.44 -8.51 23.93
CA SER A 326 -28.78 -8.81 25.20
C SER A 326 -28.41 -7.55 26.03
N VAL A 327 -29.22 -6.50 25.91
CA VAL A 327 -29.11 -5.25 26.69
C VAL A 327 -29.73 -5.42 28.08
#